data_AF-A0A0F9U7M2-F1
#
_entry.id   AF-A0A0F9U7M2-F1
#
_cell.length_a   1.000
_cell.length_b   1.000
_cell.length_c   1.000
_cell.angle_alpha   90.00
_cell.angle_beta   90.00
_cell.angle_gamma   90.00
#
_symmetry.space_group_name_H-M   'P 1'
#
loop_
_entity.id
_entity.type
_entity.pdbx_description
1 polymer ?
#
loop_
_entity_poly.entity_id
_entity_poly.type
_entity_poly.pdbx_seq_one_letter_code
_entity_poly.pdbx_strand_id
1 'polypeptide(L)'
;MVTAKTVKTNNKFMASPLNHYCHDCQAKIDIKNKEIKNGVLLAFEDGGEKFTVLKCDKCFKENPGLTNFRKCEVYSRIVGYLRPVQQWNLGKKQEYKTRKEYKLPKERC
;
A
#
# COMPACT_ATOMS: atom_id res chain seq x y z
N MET A 1 13.68 6.20 3.47
CA MET A 1 13.05 6.99 2.39
C MET A 1 13.64 6.50 1.08
N VAL A 2 12.84 5.88 0.19
CA VAL A 2 13.31 5.53 -1.15
C VAL A 2 13.33 6.81 -1.97
N THR A 3 14.51 7.26 -2.39
CA THR A 3 14.67 8.51 -3.14
C THR A 3 14.22 8.29 -4.58
N ALA A 4 13.21 9.04 -5.02
CA ALA A 4 12.73 8.99 -6.39
C ALA A 4 13.79 9.55 -7.35
N LYS A 5 14.11 8.81 -8.41
CA LYS A 5 14.83 9.38 -9.55
C LYS A 5 13.78 9.85 -10.55
N THR A 6 13.70 11.16 -10.77
CA THR A 6 12.89 11.73 -11.86
C THR A 6 13.49 11.30 -13.19
N VAL A 7 12.80 10.42 -13.90
CA VAL A 7 13.17 10.06 -15.27
C VAL A 7 12.55 11.11 -16.19
N LYS A 8 13.30 12.20 -16.45
CA LYS A 8 12.99 13.06 -17.58
C LYS A 8 13.18 12.22 -18.84
N THR A 9 12.08 11.95 -19.52
CA THR A 9 11.98 11.03 -20.64
C THR A 9 12.97 11.38 -21.75
N ASN A 10 13.92 10.48 -21.96
CA ASN A 10 14.49 10.21 -23.29
C ASN A 10 14.67 8.71 -23.50
N ASN A 11 13.77 7.88 -22.96
CA ASN A 11 13.77 6.48 -23.35
C ASN A 11 12.37 5.84 -23.34
N LYS A 12 12.18 4.99 -24.34
CA LYS A 12 10.94 4.39 -24.84
C LYS A 12 10.00 3.89 -23.75
N PHE A 13 8.77 4.40 -23.76
CA PHE A 13 7.60 3.78 -23.15
C PHE A 13 7.38 2.40 -23.78
N MET A 14 7.64 1.32 -23.05
CA MET A 14 7.03 0.01 -23.34
C MET A 14 5.76 -0.06 -22.49
N ALA A 15 4.64 0.19 -23.16
CA ALA A 15 3.32 0.24 -22.55
C ALA A 15 2.79 -1.19 -22.30
N SER A 16 2.56 -1.50 -21.02
CA SER A 16 1.41 -2.30 -20.59
C SER A 16 0.42 -1.31 -19.95
N PRO A 17 -0.91 -1.53 -20.06
CA PRO A 17 -1.94 -0.50 -20.15
C PRO A 17 -1.84 0.52 -19.01
N LEU A 18 -1.29 1.69 -19.35
CA LEU A 18 -1.04 2.80 -18.43
C LEU A 18 -2.39 3.38 -18.00
N ASN A 19 -2.84 3.03 -16.81
CA ASN A 19 -3.84 3.82 -16.11
C ASN A 19 -3.33 5.27 -16.06
N HIS A 20 -3.91 6.15 -16.87
CA HIS A 20 -3.53 7.56 -17.02
C HIS A 20 -3.96 8.40 -15.80
N TYR A 21 -3.83 7.86 -14.59
CA TYR A 21 -4.33 8.48 -13.38
C TYR A 21 -3.16 8.78 -12.45
N CYS A 22 -3.22 9.96 -11.82
CA CYS A 22 -2.28 10.32 -10.76
C CYS A 22 -2.42 9.34 -9.58
N HIS A 23 -1.31 8.89 -9.03
CA HIS A 23 -1.30 8.01 -7.86
C HIS A 23 -2.01 8.59 -6.63
N ASP A 24 -1.80 9.88 -6.35
CA ASP A 24 -2.31 10.50 -5.12
C ASP A 24 -3.75 11.02 -5.26
N CYS A 25 -4.05 11.77 -6.33
CA CYS A 25 -5.37 12.39 -6.52
C CYS A 25 -6.29 11.64 -7.50
N GLN A 26 -5.83 10.56 -8.13
CA GLN A 26 -6.59 9.82 -9.15
C GLN A 26 -7.09 10.69 -10.32
N ALA A 27 -6.51 11.88 -10.53
CA ALA A 27 -6.87 12.74 -11.65
C ALA A 27 -6.31 12.18 -12.97
N LYS A 28 -7.08 12.33 -14.06
CA LYS A 28 -6.64 11.95 -15.41
C LYS A 28 -5.47 12.82 -15.86
N ILE A 29 -4.45 12.19 -16.43
CA ILE A 29 -3.26 12.82 -16.98
C ILE A 29 -3.30 12.61 -18.49
N ASP A 30 -3.53 13.70 -19.23
CA ASP A 30 -3.53 13.66 -20.69
C ASP A 30 -2.11 13.43 -21.21
N ILE A 31 -1.89 12.27 -21.84
CA ILE A 31 -0.67 11.96 -22.59
C ILE A 31 -0.95 12.28 -24.05
N LYS A 32 -0.42 13.41 -24.55
CA LYS A 32 -0.45 13.73 -25.99
C LYS A 32 0.95 13.58 -26.55
N ASN A 33 1.11 12.74 -27.57
CA ASN A 33 2.36 12.57 -28.33
C ASN A 33 3.62 12.28 -27.48
N LYS A 34 3.51 11.38 -26.49
CA LYS A 34 4.63 10.93 -25.62
C LYS A 34 5.18 11.99 -24.66
N GLU A 35 4.50 13.14 -24.54
CA GLU A 35 4.80 14.16 -23.54
C GLU A 35 3.69 14.19 -22.48
N ILE A 36 4.10 14.16 -21.21
CA ILE A 36 3.20 14.28 -20.06
C ILE A 36 3.06 15.78 -19.80
N LYS A 37 1.87 16.35 -20.07
CA LYS A 37 1.66 17.81 -19.89
C LYS A 37 1.40 18.21 -18.45
N ASN A 38 0.77 17.33 -17.67
CA ASN A 38 0.24 17.67 -16.34
C ASN A 38 0.79 16.74 -15.25
N GLY A 39 2.04 16.28 -15.38
CA GLY A 39 2.62 15.40 -14.38
C GLY A 39 4.04 14.93 -14.63
N VAL A 40 4.58 14.30 -13.59
CA VAL A 40 5.93 13.75 -13.53
C VAL A 40 5.84 12.24 -13.45
N LEU A 41 6.72 11.55 -14.17
CA LEU A 41 6.93 10.11 -14.05
C LEU A 41 8.08 9.85 -13.07
N LEU A 42 7.78 9.11 -12.02
CA LEU A 42 8.72 8.74 -10.98
C LEU A 42 9.05 7.26 -11.11
N ALA A 43 10.34 6.94 -11.09
CA ALA A 43 10.83 5.56 -11.04
C ALA A 43 11.37 5.26 -9.64
N PHE A 44 10.89 4.16 -9.06
CA PHE A 44 11.31 3.66 -7.76
C PHE A 44 11.87 2.25 -7.91
N GLU A 45 12.88 1.94 -7.11
CA GLU A 45 13.52 0.63 -7.01
C GLU A 45 13.24 0.07 -5.62
N ASP A 46 12.61 -1.10 -5.55
CA ASP A 46 12.44 -1.81 -4.30
C ASP A 46 12.64 -3.32 -4.50
N GLY A 47 13.61 -3.91 -3.80
CA GLY A 47 13.88 -5.34 -3.87
C GLY A 47 14.31 -5.86 -5.25
N GLY A 48 14.73 -4.98 -6.17
CA GLY A 48 15.09 -5.33 -7.55
C GLY A 48 13.96 -5.12 -8.57
N GLU A 49 12.73 -4.90 -8.12
CA GLU A 49 11.60 -4.57 -8.99
C GLU A 49 11.55 -3.05 -9.22
N LYS A 50 11.52 -2.65 -10.50
CA LYS A 50 11.41 -1.24 -10.90
C LYS A 50 9.96 -0.94 -11.23
N PHE A 51 9.35 -0.03 -10.49
CA PHE A 51 7.99 0.41 -10.78
C PHE A 51 7.96 1.89 -11.13
N THR A 52 7.10 2.22 -12.10
CA THR A 52 6.89 3.58 -12.60
C THR A 52 5.54 4.09 -12.14
N VAL A 53 5.52 5.30 -11.60
CA VAL A 53 4.32 5.92 -11.02
C VAL A 53 4.15 7.31 -11.60
N LEU A 54 2.91 7.66 -11.95
CA LEU A 54 2.54 8.99 -12.43
C LEU A 54 1.99 9.83 -11.28
N LYS A 55 2.52 11.04 -11.10
CA LYS A 55 1.96 12.06 -10.21
C LYS A 55 1.70 13.36 -10.98
N CYS A 56 0.62 14.07 -10.68
CA CYS A 56 0.43 15.42 -11.23
C CYS A 56 1.38 16.42 -10.55
N ASP A 57 1.64 17.56 -11.21
CA ASP A 57 2.59 18.56 -10.70
C ASP A 57 2.18 19.12 -9.34
N LYS A 58 0.87 19.20 -9.08
CA LYS A 58 0.33 19.64 -7.79
C LYS A 58 0.68 18.65 -6.68
N CYS A 59 0.34 17.38 -6.85
CA CYS A 59 0.63 16.34 -5.85
C CYS A 59 2.14 16.11 -5.67
N PHE A 60 2.93 16.25 -6.74
CA PHE A 60 4.38 16.14 -6.65
C PHE A 60 5.02 17.26 -5.82
N LYS A 61 4.53 18.51 -5.97
CA LYS A 61 4.99 19.65 -5.15
C LYS A 61 4.60 19.50 -3.68
N GLU A 62 3.41 18.97 -3.40
CA GLU A 62 2.95 18.74 -2.03
C GLU A 62 3.73 17.59 -1.37
N ASN A 63 3.86 16.45 -2.05
CA ASN A 63 4.55 15.27 -1.52
C ASN A 63 5.31 14.52 -2.63
N PRO A 64 6.64 14.70 -2.73
CA PRO A 64 7.45 13.99 -3.72
C PRO A 64 7.62 12.49 -3.39
N GLY A 65 7.42 12.12 -2.12
CA GLY A 65 7.48 10.74 -1.66
C GLY A 65 6.26 9.92 -2.08
N LEU A 66 6.45 8.63 -2.29
CA LEU A 66 5.35 7.72 -2.56
C LEU A 66 4.83 7.11 -1.25
N THR A 67 3.61 7.47 -0.87
CA THR A 67 2.91 6.89 0.30
C THR A 67 1.99 5.76 -0.17
N ASN A 68 1.73 4.76 0.67
CA ASN A 68 0.77 3.68 0.37
C ASN A 68 1.10 2.80 -0.86
N PHE A 69 2.34 2.75 -1.32
CA PHE A 69 2.77 1.91 -2.47
C PHE A 69 2.80 0.41 -2.16
N ARG A 70 2.94 0.07 -0.88
CA ARG A 70 2.93 -1.31 -0.38
C ARG A 70 1.85 -1.48 0.66
N LYS A 71 1.23 -2.65 0.63
CA LYS A 71 0.35 -3.09 1.72
C LYS A 71 1.21 -3.24 2.97
N CYS A 72 0.83 -2.54 4.03
CA CYS A 72 1.45 -2.73 5.34
C CYS A 72 0.97 -4.07 5.93
N GLU A 73 1.89 -4.95 6.27
CA GLU A 73 1.56 -6.17 7.01
C GLU A 73 1.50 -5.85 8.51
N VAL A 74 0.32 -6.01 9.10
CA VAL A 74 0.09 -5.73 10.52
C VAL A 74 0.23 -7.03 11.31
N TYR A 75 1.09 -6.99 12.33
CA TYR A 75 1.31 -8.11 13.25
C TYR A 75 0.63 -7.84 14.59
N SER A 76 0.11 -8.91 15.19
CA SER A 76 -0.42 -8.90 16.56
C SER A 76 0.42 -9.82 17.45
N ARG A 77 0.63 -9.44 18.72
CA ARG A 77 1.32 -10.28 19.71
C ARG A 77 0.29 -11.04 20.53
N ILE A 78 0.30 -12.37 20.47
CA ILE A 78 -0.63 -13.24 21.20
C ILE A 78 0.18 -14.26 21.98
N VAL A 79 0.00 -14.29 23.31
CA VAL A 79 0.66 -15.22 24.26
C VAL A 79 2.16 -15.46 24.03
N GLY A 80 2.89 -14.43 23.61
CA GLY A 80 4.36 -14.46 23.50
C GLY A 80 4.94 -14.55 22.09
N TYR A 81 4.14 -14.73 21.04
CA TYR A 81 4.63 -14.70 19.65
C TYR A 81 3.87 -13.70 18.76
N LEU A 82 4.50 -13.28 17.66
CA LEU A 82 3.92 -12.39 16.67
C LEU A 82 3.24 -13.20 15.55
N ARG A 83 2.02 -12.82 15.17
CA ARG A 83 1.27 -13.44 14.06
C ARG A 83 0.71 -12.36 13.11
N PRO A 84 0.79 -12.53 11.78
CA PRO A 84 0.12 -11.66 10.83
C PRO A 84 -1.40 -11.63 11.06
N VAL A 85 -1.98 -10.44 11.14
CA VAL A 85 -3.43 -10.27 11.27
C VAL A 85 -4.16 -10.78 10.01
N GLN A 86 -3.53 -10.68 8.84
CA GLN A 86 -4.07 -11.19 7.59
C GLN A 86 -4.27 -12.72 7.60
N GLN A 87 -3.49 -13.44 8.40
CA GLN A 87 -3.59 -14.90 8.55
C GLN A 87 -4.42 -15.29 9.80
N TRP A 88 -5.57 -14.63 9.96
CA TRP A 88 -6.50 -14.95 11.05
C TRP A 88 -7.24 -16.28 10.78
N ASN A 89 -7.27 -17.15 11.78
CA ASN A 89 -7.98 -18.42 11.69
C ASN A 89 -9.50 -18.19 11.78
N LEU A 90 -10.22 -18.38 10.67
CA LEU A 90 -11.69 -18.21 10.62
C LEU A 90 -12.43 -19.08 11.66
N GLY A 91 -11.95 -20.30 11.91
CA GLY A 91 -12.52 -21.22 12.91
C GLY A 91 -12.51 -20.67 14.34
N LYS A 92 -11.60 -19.75 14.67
CA LYS A 92 -11.55 -19.13 16.01
C LYS A 92 -12.80 -18.33 16.33
N LYS A 93 -13.49 -17.80 15.31
CA LYS A 93 -14.77 -17.10 15.48
C LYS A 93 -15.87 -18.05 15.97
N GLN A 94 -15.88 -19.29 15.48
CA GLN A 94 -16.82 -20.31 15.92
C GLN A 94 -16.44 -20.86 17.30
N GLU A 95 -15.15 -21.15 17.53
CA GLU A 95 -14.65 -21.57 18.85
C GLU A 95 -15.01 -20.55 19.96
N TYR A 96 -14.93 -19.25 19.66
CA TYR A 96 -15.27 -18.20 20.62
C TYR A 96 -16.71 -18.31 21.12
N LYS A 97 -17.68 -18.60 20.24
CA LYS A 97 -19.09 -18.78 20.62
C LYS A 97 -19.32 -19.97 21.56
N THR A 98 -18.47 -20.99 21.46
CA THR A 98 -18.56 -22.18 22.32
C THR A 98 -17.85 -22.02 23.66
N ARG A 99 -17.12 -20.91 23.88
CA ARG A 99 -16.46 -20.65 25.18
C ARG A 99 -17.51 -20.41 26.25
N LYS A 100 -17.27 -21.00 27.42
CA LYS A 100 -18.05 -20.75 28.64
C LYS A 100 -17.14 -20.06 29.64
N GLU A 101 -17.65 -19.01 30.26
CA GLU A 101 -16.97 -18.37 31.37
C GLU A 101 -16.93 -19.31 32.57
N TYR A 102 -15.81 -19.27 33.29
CA TYR A 102 -15.71 -19.95 34.56
C TYR A 102 -16.55 -19.20 35.59
N LYS A 103 -17.59 -19.84 36.11
CA LYS A 103 -18.39 -19.30 37.21
C LYS A 103 -17.70 -19.65 38.51
N LEU A 104 -17.25 -18.63 39.25
CA LEU A 104 -16.79 -18.84 40.61
C LEU A 104 -17.92 -19.47 41.43
N PRO A 105 -17.64 -20.52 42.22
CA PRO A 105 -18.62 -21.02 43.17
C PRO A 105 -19.00 -19.89 44.12
N LYS A 106 -20.29 -19.76 44.42
CA LYS A 106 -20.76 -18.91 45.53
C LYS A 106 -20.35 -19.61 46.82
N GLU A 107 -19.10 -19.47 47.23
CA GLU A 107 -18.69 -19.92 48.56
C GLU A 107 -19.20 -18.92 49.59
N ARG A 108 -19.83 -19.49 50.62
CA ARG A 108 -20.34 -18.79 51.79
C ARG A 108 -19.15 -18.27 52.58
N CYS A 109 -19.20 -16.99 52.95
CA CYS A 109 -18.35 -16.44 54.00
C CYS A 109 -18.60 -17.14 55.33
#